data_AF-A0A8J2PRS2-F1
#
_entry.id   AF-A0A8J2PRS2-F1
#
_cell.length_a   1.000
_cell.length_b   1.000
_cell.length_c   1.000
_cell.angle_alpha   90.00
_cell.angle_beta   90.00
_cell.angle_gamma   90.00
#
_symmetry.space_group_name_H-M   'P 1'
#
loop_
_entity.id
_entity.type
_entity.pdbx_description
1 polymer ?
#
loop_
_entity_poly.entity_id
_entity_poly.type
_entity_poly.pdbx_seq_one_letter_code
_entity_poly.pdbx_strand_id
1 'polypeptide(L)'
;MLTEQKNCRELGLVYSYLVDKSLPTEPTLIQRVTKLAKDATLHDGLLMKYVGPRGKPWESELRFWKVWVPVSLRSKTLEIFHSSPISGHFGI
;
A
#
# COMPACT_ATOMS: atom_id res chain seq x y z
N MET A 1 3.18 -16.65 -7.83
CA MET A 1 1.75 -16.85 -8.21
C MET A 1 0.78 -16.85 -7.02
N LEU A 2 0.70 -17.87 -6.16
CA LEU A 2 -0.31 -17.90 -5.06
C LEU A 2 -0.16 -16.74 -4.06
N THR A 3 1.07 -16.36 -3.73
CA THR A 3 1.36 -15.26 -2.79
C THR A 3 0.99 -13.88 -3.36
N GLU A 4 1.15 -13.69 -4.67
CA GLU A 4 0.85 -12.44 -5.35
C GLU A 4 -0.65 -12.22 -5.48
N GLN A 5 -1.39 -13.27 -5.85
CA GLN A 5 -2.86 -13.24 -5.88
C GLN A 5 -3.45 -12.94 -4.50
N LYS A 6 -2.90 -13.56 -3.45
CA LYS A 6 -3.29 -13.28 -2.06
C LYS A 6 -3.05 -11.83 -1.68
N ASN A 7 -1.91 -11.25 -2.06
CA ASN A 7 -1.62 -9.84 -1.79
C ASN A 7 -2.56 -8.88 -2.52
N CYS A 8 -2.83 -9.12 -3.81
CA CYS A 8 -3.74 -8.28 -4.59
C CYS A 8 -5.17 -8.32 -4.01
N ARG A 9 -5.65 -9.52 -3.66
CA ARG A 9 -6.96 -9.70 -3.01
C ARG A 9 -7.03 -8.95 -1.68
N GLU A 10 -5.98 -9.05 -0.86
CA GLU A 10 -5.93 -8.38 0.44
C GLU A 10 -5.96 -6.85 0.31
N LEU A 11 -5.17 -6.27 -0.61
CA LEU A 11 -5.19 -4.82 -0.84
C LEU A 11 -6.53 -4.35 -1.44
N GLY A 12 -7.14 -5.15 -2.30
CA GLY A 12 -8.48 -4.87 -2.81
C GLY A 12 -9.52 -4.78 -1.70
N LEU A 13 -9.47 -5.71 -0.73
CA LEU A 13 -10.36 -5.68 0.43
C LEU A 13 -10.11 -4.46 1.34
N VAL A 14 -8.86 -4.07 1.55
CA VAL A 14 -8.53 -2.83 2.29
C VAL A 14 -9.04 -1.60 1.55
N TYR A 15 -8.89 -1.55 0.23
CA TYR A 15 -9.40 -0.47 -0.60
C TYR A 15 -10.92 -0.34 -0.47
N SER A 16 -11.67 -1.42 -0.71
CA SER A 16 -13.13 -1.44 -0.58
C SER A 16 -13.56 -0.97 0.81
N TYR A 17 -12.96 -1.54 1.87
CA TYR A 17 -13.25 -1.12 3.24
C TYR A 17 -13.00 0.38 3.49
N LEU A 18 -11.98 0.98 2.87
CA LEU A 18 -11.73 2.42 3.01
C LEU A 18 -12.74 3.27 2.23
N VAL A 19 -13.22 2.80 1.07
CA VAL A 19 -14.21 3.49 0.22
C VAL A 19 -15.61 3.47 0.84
N ASP A 20 -16.14 2.30 1.19
CA ASP A 20 -17.55 2.12 1.53
C ASP A 20 -17.79 1.40 2.87
N LYS A 21 -16.73 1.12 3.63
CA LYS A 21 -16.77 0.38 4.90
C LYS A 21 -17.27 -1.06 4.76
N SER A 22 -17.28 -1.63 3.56
CA SER A 22 -17.57 -3.04 3.34
C SER A 22 -16.52 -3.92 4.01
N LEU A 23 -17.00 -4.95 4.71
CA LEU A 23 -16.15 -5.94 5.36
C LEU A 23 -16.33 -7.30 4.68
N PRO A 24 -15.25 -8.10 4.57
CA PRO A 24 -15.36 -9.46 4.10
C PRO A 24 -16.22 -10.28 5.07
N THR A 25 -16.84 -11.35 4.59
CA THR A 25 -17.66 -12.27 5.42
C THR A 25 -16.83 -13.17 6.33
N GLU A 26 -15.58 -13.44 5.98
CA GLU A 26 -14.68 -14.31 6.77
C GLU A 26 -14.11 -13.55 7.98
N PRO A 27 -14.33 -14.01 9.23
CA PRO A 27 -13.91 -13.28 10.44
C PRO A 27 -12.39 -13.01 10.54
N THR A 28 -11.58 -13.95 10.06
CA THR A 28 -10.11 -13.80 10.02
C THR A 28 -9.67 -12.72 9.05
N LEU A 29 -10.37 -12.56 7.92
CA LEU A 29 -10.12 -11.49 6.96
C LEU A 29 -10.57 -10.15 7.52
N ILE A 30 -11.70 -10.08 8.24
CA ILE A 30 -12.16 -8.84 8.89
C ILE A 30 -11.05 -8.27 9.78
N GLN A 31 -10.54 -9.08 10.72
CA GLN A 31 -9.50 -8.62 11.64
C GLN A 31 -8.24 -8.14 10.91
N ARG A 32 -7.82 -8.83 9.84
CA ARG A 32 -6.66 -8.43 9.04
C ARG A 32 -6.90 -7.14 8.27
N VAL A 33 -8.02 -7.02 7.56
CA VAL A 33 -8.40 -5.81 6.80
C VAL A 33 -8.49 -4.60 7.72
N THR A 34 -9.21 -4.71 8.83
CA THR A 34 -9.36 -3.60 9.79
C THR A 34 -8.03 -3.21 10.42
N LYS A 35 -7.15 -4.18 10.71
CA LYS A 35 -5.80 -3.90 11.23
C LYS A 35 -4.95 -3.16 10.18
N LEU A 36 -4.95 -3.61 8.93
CA LEU A 36 -4.17 -2.97 7.86
C LEU A 36 -4.71 -1.58 7.52
N ALA A 37 -6.02 -1.39 7.56
CA ALA A 37 -6.68 -0.12 7.29
C ALA A 37 -6.31 0.99 8.29
N LYS A 38 -5.87 0.65 9.52
CA LYS A 38 -5.40 1.64 10.51
C LYS A 38 -4.17 2.43 10.02
N ASP A 39 -3.35 1.81 9.17
CA ASP A 39 -2.15 2.40 8.60
C ASP A 39 -2.33 2.81 7.14
N ALA A 40 -3.57 2.86 6.66
CA ALA A 40 -3.86 3.13 5.27
C ALA A 40 -4.86 4.27 5.11
N THR A 41 -4.71 5.01 4.03
CA THR A 41 -5.66 6.04 3.62
C THR A 41 -5.82 6.02 2.10
N LEU A 42 -6.86 6.68 1.61
CA LEU A 42 -7.06 6.93 0.18
C LEU A 42 -6.74 8.40 -0.11
N HIS A 43 -5.90 8.61 -1.13
CA HIS A 43 -5.61 9.94 -1.65
C HIS A 43 -5.69 9.87 -3.18
N ASP A 44 -6.56 10.68 -3.79
CA ASP A 44 -6.79 10.68 -5.25
C ASP A 44 -7.06 9.29 -5.86
N GLY A 45 -7.80 8.44 -5.13
CA GLY A 45 -8.09 7.07 -5.56
C GLY A 45 -6.93 6.09 -5.42
N LEU A 46 -5.79 6.50 -4.87
CA LEU A 46 -4.63 5.65 -4.58
C LEU A 46 -4.66 5.17 -3.13
N LEU A 47 -4.35 3.89 -2.94
CA LEU A 47 -4.12 3.33 -1.61
C LEU A 47 -2.75 3.78 -1.10
N MET A 48 -2.73 4.51 0.00
CA MET A 48 -1.53 5.04 0.64
C MET A 48 -1.32 4.32 1.97
N LYS A 49 -0.07 4.01 2.31
CA LYS A 49 0.33 3.41 3.58
C LYS A 49 1.21 4.36 4.37
N TYR A 50 0.96 4.45 5.68
CA TYR A 50 1.83 5.12 6.62
C TYR A 50 3.08 4.28 6.89
N VAL A 51 4.25 4.87 6.68
CA VAL A 51 5.57 4.25 6.87
C VAL A 51 6.47 5.05 7.83
N GLY A 52 5.90 5.98 8.58
CA GLY A 52 6.63 6.77 9.58
C GLY A 52 6.82 6.04 10.91
N PRO A 53 7.73 6.52 11.78
CA PRO A 53 7.83 6.04 13.13
C PRO A 53 6.60 6.46 13.93
N ARG A 54 5.95 5.49 14.57
CA ARG A 54 4.84 5.79 15.49
C ARG A 54 5.39 6.26 16.83
N GLY A 55 4.84 7.37 17.34
CA GLY A 55 5.20 7.88 18.67
C GLY A 55 6.50 8.68 18.73
N LYS A 56 7.02 9.13 17.59
CA LYS A 56 8.21 10.01 17.52
C LYS A 56 7.85 11.36 16.88
N PRO A 57 7.20 12.27 17.61
CA PRO A 57 6.72 13.55 17.08
C PRO A 57 7.85 14.50 16.61
N TRP A 58 9.10 14.17 16.94
CA TRP A 58 10.28 14.93 16.49
C TRP A 58 10.80 14.54 15.09
N GLU A 59 10.24 13.50 14.45
CA GLU A 59 10.60 13.11 13.08
C GLU A 59 9.62 13.73 12.06
N SER A 60 10.14 14.28 10.95
CA SER A 60 9.39 15.11 9.98
C SER A 60 8.23 14.38 9.27
N GLU A 61 7.02 14.94 9.35
CA GLU A 61 5.75 14.39 8.84
C GLU A 61 5.63 14.21 7.31
N LEU A 62 6.45 14.91 6.53
CA LEU A 62 6.26 15.05 5.09
C LEU A 62 6.62 13.80 4.26
N ARG A 63 7.24 12.77 4.84
CA ARG A 63 7.75 11.59 4.09
C ARG A 63 7.05 10.27 4.43
N PHE A 64 5.94 10.32 5.16
CA PHE A 64 5.38 9.12 5.79
C PHE A 64 4.31 8.39 4.99
N TRP A 65 3.69 9.01 3.98
CA TRP A 65 2.70 8.34 3.15
C TRP A 65 3.32 7.86 1.85
N LYS A 66 3.25 6.54 1.60
CA LYS A 66 3.73 5.92 0.36
C LYS A 66 2.61 5.19 -0.33
N VAL A 67 2.59 5.22 -1.66
CA VAL A 67 1.65 4.43 -2.46
C VAL A 67 1.86 2.95 -2.16
N TRP A 68 0.79 2.26 -1.78
CA TRP A 68 0.80 0.84 -1.48
C TRP A 68 0.44 0.04 -2.73
N VAL A 69 1.47 -0.32 -3.49
CA VAL A 69 1.33 -1.01 -4.77
C VAL A 69 1.17 -2.53 -4.56
N PRO A 70 0.21 -3.19 -5.23
CA PRO A 70 0.10 -4.65 -5.22
C PRO A 70 1.33 -5.29 -5.85
N VAL A 71 1.74 -6.47 -5.33
CA VAL A 71 2.96 -7.15 -5.79
C VAL A 71 2.92 -7.46 -7.29
N SER A 72 1.74 -7.71 -7.85
CA SER A 72 1.55 -7.94 -9.29
C SER A 72 2.00 -6.77 -10.17
N LEU A 73 1.98 -5.54 -9.65
CA LEU A 73 2.41 -4.34 -10.38
C LEU A 73 3.86 -3.96 -10.10
N ARG A 74 4.54 -4.64 -9.17
CA ARG A 74 5.88 -4.27 -8.70
C ARG A 74 6.89 -4.15 -9.84
N SER A 75 6.97 -5.16 -10.71
CA SER A 75 7.95 -5.18 -11.82
C SER A 75 7.73 -4.01 -12.78
N LYS A 76 6.46 -3.72 -13.13
CA LYS A 76 6.10 -2.60 -13.98
C LYS A 76 6.41 -1.25 -13.34
N THR A 77 6.13 -1.11 -12.04
CA THR A 77 6.49 0.11 -11.31
C THR A 77 8.01 0.32 -11.32
N LEU A 78 8.80 -0.73 -11.06
CA LEU A 78 10.26 -0.63 -11.10
C LEU A 78 10.78 -0.25 -12.48
N GLU A 79 10.24 -0.85 -13.54
CA GLU A 79 10.60 -0.55 -14.92
C GLU A 79 10.33 0.92 -15.27
N ILE A 80 9.16 1.47 -14.89
CA ILE A 80 8.84 2.89 -15.08
C ILE A 80 9.84 3.78 -14.33
N PHE A 81 10.20 3.41 -13.10
CA PHE A 81 11.19 4.17 -12.34
C PHE A 81 12.58 4.09 -12.98
N HIS A 82 13.01 2.92 -13.47
CA HIS A 82 14.31 2.71 -14.12
C HIS A 82 14.43 3.34 -15.51
N SER A 83 13.31 3.53 -16.21
CA SER A 83 13.26 4.20 -17.52
C SER A 83 13.05 5.71 -17.43
N SER A 84 12.91 6.25 -16.22
CA SER A 84 12.69 7.67 -15.99
C SER A 84 13.98 8.46 -16.29
N PRO A 85 13.90 9.66 -16.89
CA PRO A 85 15.06 10.55 -17.05
C PRO A 85 15.75 10.89 -15.72
N ILE A 86 15.01 10.75 -14.61
CA ILE A 86 15.45 11.06 -13.24
C ILE A 86 16.07 9.84 -12.55
N SER A 87 15.86 8.61 -13.06
CA SER A 87 16.64 7.48 -12.58
C SER A 87 18.06 7.65 -13.06
N GLY A 88 18.97 8.00 -12.15
CA GLY A 88 20.40 8.05 -12.43
C GLY A 88 21.02 6.68 -12.76
N HIS A 89 20.21 5.67 -13.11
CA HIS A 89 20.61 4.31 -13.39
C HIS A 89 21.63 3.81 -12.36
N PHE A 90 21.42 4.19 -11.10
CA PHE A 90 22.23 3.75 -9.98
C PHE A 90 21.98 2.25 -9.85
N GLY A 91 22.85 1.47 -10.52
CA GLY A 91 22.83 0.03 -10.48
C GLY A 91 22.74 -0.46 -9.03
N ILE A 92 22.05 -1.58 -8.86
CA ILE A 92 21.96 -2.30 -7.60
C ILE A 92 23.37 -2.78 -7.20
#